data_AF-A0A1I3N8G4-F1
#
_entry.id   AF-A0A1I3N8G4-F1
#
_cell.length_a   1.000
_cell.length_b   1.000
_cell.length_c   1.000
_cell.angle_alpha   90.00
_cell.angle_beta   90.00
_cell.angle_gamma   90.00
#
_symmetry.space_group_name_H-M   'P 1'
#
loop_
_entity.id
_entity.type
_entity.pdbx_description
1 polymer ?
#
loop_
_entity_poly.entity_id
_entity_poly.type
_entity_poly.pdbx_seq_one_letter_code
_entity_poly.pdbx_strand_id
1 'polypeptide(L)'
;MLPPVEQPLINQKQYTLLFNNKVFHNPSKQELWKGDLEIRRAWTPILRVAGVRYRNPYQTRHTFASMMLSAGENISWLSAQMGHSNVLITAKIYARWIPVNEQQGSKALEIFGQHLVNIKNK
;
A
#
# COMPACT_ATOMS: atom_id res chain seq x y z
N MET A 1 -1.93 4.55 13.45
CA MET A 1 -1.29 3.46 12.65
C MET A 1 -2.28 2.30 12.58
N LEU A 2 -2.25 1.46 11.56
CA LEU A 2 -3.18 0.32 11.50
C LEU A 2 -2.78 -0.73 12.57
N PRO A 3 -3.72 -1.29 13.35
CA PRO A 3 -3.40 -2.24 14.42
C PRO A 3 -2.52 -3.43 13.99
N PRO A 4 -2.72 -4.04 12.79
CA PRO A 4 -1.85 -5.12 12.31
C PRO A 4 -0.39 -4.72 12.05
N VAL A 5 -0.09 -3.44 11.94
CA VAL A 5 1.28 -2.91 11.73
C VAL A 5 1.91 -2.48 13.05
N GLU A 6 1.10 -1.91 13.95
CA GLU A 6 1.55 -1.42 15.24
C GLU A 6 2.12 -2.54 16.12
N GLN A 7 1.40 -3.66 16.26
CA GLN A 7 1.84 -4.75 17.13
C GLN A 7 3.19 -5.36 16.71
N PRO A 8 3.44 -5.68 15.42
CA PRO A 8 4.76 -6.11 14.98
C PRO A 8 5.88 -5.11 15.29
N LEU A 9 5.63 -3.80 15.18
CA LEU A 9 6.62 -2.78 15.52
C LEU A 9 6.89 -2.69 17.03
N ILE A 10 5.85 -2.87 17.86
CA ILE A 10 6.03 -3.00 19.32
C ILE A 10 6.87 -4.23 19.64
N ASN A 11 6.59 -5.37 19.00
CA ASN A 11 7.35 -6.59 19.19
C ASN A 11 8.80 -6.45 18.70
N GLN A 12 9.06 -5.65 17.66
CA GLN A 12 10.42 -5.33 17.18
C GLN A 12 11.27 -4.63 18.27
N LYS A 13 10.58 -3.91 19.16
CA LYS A 13 10.97 -3.51 20.53
C LYS A 13 12.18 -4.26 21.09
N GLN A 14 11.92 -5.53 21.39
CA GLN A 14 12.82 -6.41 22.12
C GLN A 14 14.14 -6.69 21.39
N TYR A 15 14.19 -6.50 20.07
CA TYR A 15 15.34 -6.84 19.24
C TYR A 15 16.23 -5.65 18.94
N THR A 16 15.69 -4.44 18.79
CA THR A 16 16.46 -3.30 18.26
C THR A 16 16.43 -2.03 19.11
N LEU A 17 15.59 -1.95 20.15
CA LEU A 17 15.42 -0.73 20.96
C LEU A 17 16.72 -0.26 21.60
N LEU A 18 17.46 -1.18 22.24
CA LEU A 18 18.67 -0.84 23.00
C LEU A 18 19.88 -0.48 22.12
N PHE A 19 19.81 -0.76 20.82
CA PHE A 19 20.89 -0.46 19.88
C PHE A 19 20.89 1.01 19.43
N ASN A 20 19.85 1.78 19.75
CA ASN A 20 19.68 3.21 19.40
C ASN A 20 20.05 3.53 17.93
N ASN A 21 19.65 2.66 17.00
CA ASN A 21 19.99 2.74 15.57
C ASN A 21 18.76 2.40 14.70
N LYS A 22 18.94 1.77 13.53
CA LYS A 22 17.84 1.41 12.63
C LYS A 22 16.86 0.42 13.28
N VAL A 23 15.60 0.50 12.86
CA VAL A 23 14.51 -0.35 13.39
C VAL A 23 14.70 -1.83 13.05
N PHE A 24 15.23 -2.15 11.85
CA PHE A 24 15.34 -3.51 11.34
C PHE A 24 16.80 -3.94 11.20
N HIS A 25 17.14 -5.04 11.87
CA HIS A 25 18.46 -5.68 11.83
C HIS A 25 18.37 -7.02 11.09
N ASN A 26 19.53 -7.52 10.65
CA ASN A 26 19.68 -8.88 10.15
C ASN A 26 19.56 -9.86 11.33
N PRO A 27 18.51 -10.69 11.39
CA PRO A 27 18.25 -11.54 12.55
C PRO A 27 19.32 -12.62 12.75
N SER A 28 20.05 -13.00 11.69
CA SER A 28 21.11 -14.02 11.77
C SER A 28 22.42 -13.47 12.33
N LYS A 29 22.66 -12.16 12.23
CA LYS A 29 23.91 -11.52 12.68
C LYS A 29 23.71 -10.53 13.84
N GLN A 30 22.46 -10.17 14.14
CA GLN A 30 22.07 -9.09 15.06
C GLN A 30 22.68 -7.72 14.74
N GLU A 31 23.13 -7.54 13.49
CA GLU A 31 23.71 -6.31 12.95
C GLU A 31 22.76 -5.64 11.95
N LEU A 32 23.08 -4.41 11.53
CA LEU A 32 22.36 -3.75 10.44
C LEU A 32 22.42 -4.57 9.13
N TRP A 33 21.35 -4.49 8.34
CA TRP A 33 21.41 -4.94 6.95
C TRP A 33 22.46 -4.13 6.20
N LYS A 34 23.47 -4.79 5.62
CA LYS A 34 24.56 -4.09 4.90
C LYS A 34 24.12 -3.52 3.57
N GLY A 35 23.03 -4.05 3.02
CA GLY A 35 22.49 -3.63 1.75
C GLY A 35 21.38 -4.55 1.29
N ASP A 36 20.90 -4.28 0.08
CA ASP A 36 19.79 -4.97 -0.54
C ASP A 36 20.12 -6.43 -0.92
N LEU A 37 21.38 -6.77 -1.18
CA LEU A 37 21.79 -8.15 -1.46
C LEU A 37 21.49 -9.11 -0.30
N GLU A 38 21.75 -8.70 0.95
CA GLU A 38 21.48 -9.52 2.13
C GLU A 38 19.97 -9.74 2.31
N ILE A 39 19.18 -8.68 2.10
CA ILE A 39 17.71 -8.74 2.13
C ILE A 39 17.20 -9.70 1.04
N ARG A 40 17.73 -9.60 -0.19
CA ARG A 40 17.38 -10.48 -1.30
C ARG A 40 17.72 -11.95 -1.03
N ARG A 41 18.81 -12.23 -0.30
CA ARG A 41 19.16 -13.60 0.13
C ARG A 41 18.18 -14.13 1.18
N ALA A 42 17.77 -13.30 2.13
CA ALA A 42 16.78 -13.69 3.14
C ALA A 42 15.36 -13.86 2.58
N TRP A 43 15.05 -13.21 1.45
CA TRP A 43 13.71 -13.18 0.86
C TRP A 43 13.19 -14.55 0.42
N THR A 44 14.00 -15.36 -0.27
CA THR A 44 13.54 -16.68 -0.75
C THR A 44 13.17 -17.63 0.39
N PRO A 45 13.99 -17.77 1.47
CA PRO A 45 13.57 -18.48 2.67
C PRO A 45 12.27 -17.95 3.28
N ILE A 46 12.09 -16.63 3.38
CA ILE A 46 10.88 -16.02 3.94
C ILE A 46 9.64 -16.43 3.12
N LEU A 47 9.71 -16.35 1.78
CA LEU A 47 8.60 -16.75 0.93
C LEU A 47 8.26 -18.24 1.05
N ARG A 48 9.28 -19.10 1.20
CA ARG A 48 9.09 -20.54 1.43
C ARG A 48 8.32 -20.81 2.72
N VAL A 49 8.71 -20.16 3.82
CA VAL A 49 8.03 -20.29 5.12
C VAL A 49 6.60 -19.73 5.05
N ALA A 50 6.39 -18.65 4.30
CA ALA A 50 5.07 -18.06 4.08
C ALA A 50 4.17 -18.87 3.13
N GLY A 51 4.67 -19.94 2.50
CA GLY A 51 3.91 -20.72 1.51
C GLY A 51 3.64 -19.95 0.20
N VAL A 52 4.42 -18.91 -0.09
CA VAL A 52 4.24 -18.04 -1.25
C VAL A 52 5.24 -18.41 -2.34
N ARG A 53 4.77 -18.58 -3.59
CA ARG A 53 5.66 -18.77 -4.74
C ARG A 53 6.63 -17.60 -4.86
N TYR A 54 7.85 -17.87 -5.31
CA TYR A 54 8.84 -16.83 -5.55
C TYR A 54 8.28 -15.65 -6.36
N ARG A 55 8.43 -14.45 -5.79
CA ARG A 55 8.21 -13.13 -6.40
C ARG A 55 9.35 -12.23 -5.95
N ASN A 56 9.74 -11.24 -6.74
CA ASN A 56 10.74 -10.28 -6.25
C ASN A 56 10.15 -9.40 -5.12
N PRO A 57 10.97 -8.85 -4.20
CA PRO A 57 10.48 -7.98 -3.12
C PRO A 57 9.70 -6.76 -3.62
N TYR A 58 10.04 -6.24 -4.80
CA TYR A 58 9.39 -5.08 -5.39
C TYR A 58 7.89 -5.31 -5.66
N GLN A 59 7.45 -6.56 -5.88
CA GLN A 59 6.03 -6.88 -6.04
C GLN A 59 5.19 -6.52 -4.81
N THR A 60 5.77 -6.48 -3.60
CA THR A 60 5.03 -6.06 -2.39
C THR A 60 4.46 -4.65 -2.53
N ARG A 61 5.21 -3.75 -3.18
CA ARG A 61 4.77 -2.39 -3.50
C ARG A 61 3.60 -2.38 -4.48
N HIS A 62 3.63 -3.24 -5.49
CA HIS A 62 2.52 -3.37 -6.44
C HIS A 62 1.27 -3.95 -5.76
N THR A 63 1.43 -4.97 -4.93
CA THR A 63 0.34 -5.58 -4.16
C THR A 63 -0.32 -4.55 -3.24
N PHE A 64 0.46 -3.77 -2.51
CA PHE A 64 -0.06 -2.67 -1.69
C PHE A 64 -0.90 -1.69 -2.52
N ALA A 65 -0.36 -1.21 -3.64
CA ALA A 65 -1.05 -0.25 -4.49
C ALA A 65 -2.36 -0.81 -5.07
N SER A 66 -2.35 -2.04 -5.60
CA SER A 66 -3.55 -2.66 -6.15
C SER A 66 -4.61 -2.91 -5.08
N MET A 67 -4.21 -3.39 -3.90
CA MET A 67 -5.16 -3.66 -2.81
C MET A 67 -5.84 -2.38 -2.32
N MET A 68 -5.08 -1.30 -2.12
CA MET A 68 -5.64 -0.02 -1.66
C MET A 68 -6.63 0.55 -2.69
N LEU A 69 -6.25 0.60 -3.97
CA LEU A 69 -7.16 1.14 -4.99
C LEU A 69 -8.40 0.28 -5.20
N SER A 70 -8.26 -1.05 -5.18
CA SER A 70 -9.42 -1.95 -5.29
C SER A 70 -10.35 -1.88 -4.07
N ALA A 71 -9.83 -1.50 -2.90
CA ALA A 71 -10.63 -1.18 -1.73
C ALA A 71 -11.32 0.21 -1.82
N GLY A 72 -11.05 0.99 -2.87
CA GLY A 72 -11.62 2.32 -3.08
C GLY A 72 -10.85 3.46 -2.41
N GLU A 73 -9.62 3.20 -1.94
CA GLU A 73 -8.78 4.24 -1.33
C GLU A 73 -8.43 5.35 -2.34
N ASN A 74 -8.24 6.56 -1.81
CA ASN A 74 -7.94 7.73 -2.63
C ASN A 74 -6.56 7.61 -3.31
N ILE A 75 -6.53 7.80 -4.63
CA ILE A 75 -5.30 7.67 -5.43
C ILE A 75 -4.22 8.70 -5.07
N SER A 76 -4.60 9.93 -4.71
CA SER A 76 -3.66 10.98 -4.31
C SER A 76 -3.02 10.65 -2.96
N TRP A 77 -3.82 10.16 -2.01
CA TRP A 77 -3.30 9.66 -0.74
C TRP A 77 -2.34 8.50 -0.94
N LEU A 78 -2.73 7.49 -1.74
CA LEU A 78 -1.87 6.36 -2.05
C LEU A 78 -0.56 6.80 -2.71
N SER A 79 -0.63 7.76 -3.64
CA SER A 79 0.55 8.33 -4.30
C SER A 79 1.53 8.93 -3.31
N ALA A 80 1.03 9.67 -2.32
CA ALA A 80 1.84 10.24 -1.25
C ALA A 80 2.44 9.15 -0.35
N GLN A 81 1.67 8.13 0.05
CA GLN A 81 2.17 7.00 0.85
C GLN A 81 3.28 6.23 0.11
N MET A 82 3.17 6.12 -1.20
CA MET A 82 4.17 5.47 -2.04
C MET A 82 5.41 6.35 -2.26
N GLY A 83 5.36 7.65 -1.94
CA GLY A 83 6.46 8.59 -2.19
C GLY A 83 6.65 8.91 -3.67
N HIS A 84 5.58 8.85 -4.48
CA HIS A 84 5.65 9.33 -5.85
C HIS A 84 5.61 10.86 -5.88
N SER A 85 6.51 11.46 -6.67
CA SER A 85 6.57 12.92 -6.86
C SER A 85 5.33 13.49 -7.54
N ASN A 86 4.58 12.66 -8.27
CA ASN A 86 3.37 13.06 -8.97
C ASN A 86 2.35 11.92 -8.99
N VAL A 87 1.08 12.24 -8.70
CA VAL A 87 -0.06 11.30 -8.75
C VAL A 87 -0.23 10.65 -10.12
N LEU A 88 0.17 11.32 -11.20
CA LEU A 88 0.11 10.77 -12.56
C LEU A 88 0.94 9.49 -12.73
N ILE A 89 2.03 9.33 -11.96
CA ILE A 89 2.82 8.09 -11.94
C ILE A 89 1.95 6.94 -11.41
N THR A 90 1.25 7.19 -10.29
CA THR A 90 0.33 6.22 -9.67
C THR A 90 -0.82 5.90 -10.61
N ALA A 91 -1.44 6.92 -11.21
CA ALA A 91 -2.55 6.74 -12.14
C ALA A 91 -2.15 5.91 -13.36
N LYS A 92 -1.00 6.24 -13.98
CA LYS A 92 -0.49 5.51 -15.14
C LYS A 92 -0.29 4.02 -14.87
N ILE A 93 0.17 3.66 -13.68
CA ILE A 93 0.52 2.27 -13.35
C ILE A 93 -0.68 1.50 -12.77
N TYR A 94 -1.53 2.17 -11.99
CA TYR A 94 -2.50 1.48 -11.13
C TYR A 94 -3.96 1.88 -11.33
N ALA A 95 -4.30 2.85 -12.18
CA ALA A 95 -5.70 3.30 -12.36
C ALA A 95 -6.67 2.16 -12.73
N ARG A 96 -6.18 1.10 -13.39
CA ARG A 96 -6.98 -0.10 -13.71
C ARG A 96 -7.58 -0.82 -12.49
N TRP A 97 -7.04 -0.58 -11.30
CA TRP A 97 -7.50 -1.20 -10.06
C TRP A 97 -8.56 -0.36 -9.33
N ILE A 98 -8.87 0.83 -9.83
CA ILE A 98 -9.95 1.67 -9.32
C ILE A 98 -11.28 1.04 -9.76
N PRO A 99 -12.20 0.75 -8.83
CA PRO A 99 -13.50 0.17 -9.16
C PRO A 99 -14.27 1.05 -10.15
N VAL A 100 -14.74 0.43 -11.22
CA VAL A 100 -15.68 1.02 -12.18
C VAL A 100 -17.07 0.52 -11.79
N ASN A 101 -17.92 1.40 -11.27
CA ASN A 101 -19.30 1.07 -10.95
C ASN A 101 -20.21 1.52 -12.10
N GLU A 102 -21.22 0.72 -12.44
CA GLU A 102 -22.21 1.04 -13.48
C GLU A 102 -22.99 2.35 -13.21
N GLN A 103 -23.03 2.80 -11.95
CA GLN A 103 -23.65 4.07 -11.52
C GLN A 103 -22.70 5.28 -11.56
N GLN A 104 -21.51 5.15 -12.16
CA GLN A 104 -20.60 6.30 -12.33
C GLN A 104 -21.26 7.37 -13.22
N GLY A 105 -21.26 8.62 -12.73
CA GLY A 105 -21.99 9.74 -13.34
C GLY A 105 -23.34 10.02 -12.65
N SER A 106 -24.10 8.99 -12.29
CA SER A 106 -25.41 9.11 -11.63
C SER A 106 -25.30 9.72 -10.24
N LYS A 107 -24.25 9.38 -9.47
CA LYS A 107 -24.02 9.94 -8.13
C LYS A 107 -23.90 11.47 -8.14
N ALA A 108 -23.29 12.06 -9.17
CA ALA A 108 -23.17 13.51 -9.25
C ALA A 108 -24.55 14.16 -9.49
N LEU A 109 -25.40 13.53 -10.29
CA LEU A 109 -26.79 13.94 -10.48
C LEU A 109 -27.60 13.79 -9.17
N GLU A 110 -27.43 12.68 -8.44
CA GLU A 110 -28.10 12.46 -7.16
C GLU A 110 -27.69 13.47 -6.09
N ILE A 111 -26.41 13.84 -6.03
CA ILE A 111 -25.89 14.73 -4.98
C ILE A 111 -26.12 16.21 -5.36
N PHE A 112 -25.87 16.59 -6.60
CA PHE A 112 -25.84 17.99 -7.02
C PHE A 112 -26.98 18.37 -7.97
N GLY A 113 -27.59 17.42 -8.67
CA GLY A 113 -28.56 17.67 -9.74
C GLY A 113 -30.03 17.60 -9.33
N GLN A 114 -30.36 17.35 -8.06
CA GLN A 114 -31.76 17.22 -7.59
C GLN A 114 -32.61 18.44 -7.95
N HIS A 115 -32.03 19.64 -7.88
CA HIS A 115 -32.70 20.88 -8.23
C HIS A 115 -32.95 21.04 -9.74
N LEU A 116 -32.18 20.38 -10.61
CA LEU A 116 -32.34 20.43 -12.07
C LEU A 116 -33.49 19.54 -12.55
N VAL A 117 -33.78 18.46 -11.83
CA VAL A 117 -34.89 17.54 -12.17
C VAL A 117 -36.25 18.16 -11.83
N ASN A 118 -36.32 18.95 -10.75
CA ASN A 118 -37.57 19.63 -10.32
C ASN A 118 -38.00 20.80 -11.22
N ILE A 119 -37.13 21.31 -12.10
CA ILE A 119 -37.44 22.41 -13.03
C ILE A 119 -38.31 21.95 -14.21
N LYS A 120 -38.31 20.65 -14.56
CA LYS A 120 -39.08 20.14 -15.70
C LYS A 120 -40.56 19.85 -15.41
N ASN A 121 -41.01 19.98 -14.15
CA ASN A 121 -42.39 19.70 -13.73
C ASN A 121 -43.22 20.97 -13.42
N LYS A 122 -42.81 22.13 -13.93
CA LYS A 122 -43.60 23.37 -13.97
C LYS A 122 -43.69 23.85 -15.41
#